data_AF-A0A643C4C4-F1
#
_entry.id   AF-A0A643C4C4-F1
#
_cell.length_a   1.000
_cell.length_b   1.000
_cell.length_c   1.000
_cell.angle_alpha   90.00
_cell.angle_beta   90.00
_cell.angle_gamma   90.00
#
_symmetry.space_group_name_H-M   'P 1'
#
loop_
_entity.id
_entity.type
_entity.pdbx_description
1 polymer ?
#
loop_
_entity_poly.entity_id
_entity_poly.type
_entity_poly.pdbx_seq_one_letter_code
_entity_poly.pdbx_strand_id
1 'polypeptide(L)' 'MALETVPKDLRHLRACLLCSLVKVSVGDLVTIDQFEYDGCDNCDAYLQMKGNREMVYDCTSSSFDG' A
#
# COMPACT_ATOMS: atom_id res chain seq x y z
N MET A 1 -17.22 2.27 13.25
CA MET A 1 -15.81 2.65 13.43
C MET A 1 -15.26 2.96 12.04
N ALA A 2 -15.23 4.24 11.65
CA ALA A 2 -14.83 4.69 10.31
C ALA A 2 -14.01 6.00 10.37
N LEU A 3 -13.56 6.37 11.57
CA LEU A 3 -12.83 7.62 11.86
C LEU A 3 -11.36 7.38 12.23
N GLU A 4 -10.92 6.12 12.36
CA GLU A 4 -9.51 5.76 12.60
C GLU A 4 -8.72 5.61 11.28
N THR A 5 -9.34 5.95 10.16
CA THR A 5 -8.82 5.81 8.79
C THR A 5 -8.34 7.13 8.19
N VAL A 6 -8.21 8.21 8.98
CA VAL A 6 -7.66 9.48 8.49
C VAL A 6 -6.16 9.51 8.81
N PRO A 7 -5.27 9.38 7.82
CA PRO A 7 -3.83 9.43 8.02
C PRO A 7 -3.42 10.74 8.69
N LYS A 8 -2.59 10.68 9.75
CA LYS A 8 -1.93 11.86 10.32
C LYS A 8 -0.90 12.46 9.35
N ASP A 9 -0.40 11.64 8.42
CA ASP A 9 0.55 12.02 7.38
C ASP A 9 0.28 11.27 6.07
N LEU A 10 0.23 12.01 4.96
CA LEU A 10 0.14 11.48 3.58
C LEU A 10 1.53 11.11 3.01
N ARG A 11 2.52 10.92 3.89
CA ARG A 11 3.90 10.62 3.49
C ARG A 11 4.05 9.14 3.21
N HIS A 12 4.76 8.81 2.14
CA HIS A 12 5.03 7.44 1.69
C HIS A 12 3.82 6.64 1.19
N LEU A 13 2.78 7.32 0.69
CA LEU A 13 1.72 6.67 -0.10
C LEU A 13 2.34 5.96 -1.31
N ARG A 14 1.79 4.81 -1.66
CA ARG A 14 2.18 4.04 -2.84
C ARG A 14 0.95 3.51 -3.56
N ALA A 15 0.99 3.51 -4.89
CA ALA A 15 -0.01 2.96 -5.77
C ALA A 15 0.48 1.64 -6.36
N CYS A 16 -0.37 0.61 -6.38
CA CYS A 16 -0.05 -0.63 -7.09
C CYS A 16 0.06 -0.37 -8.59
N LEU A 17 1.17 -0.82 -9.20
CA LEU A 17 1.40 -0.64 -10.65
C LEU A 17 0.46 -1.47 -11.52
N LEU A 18 -0.16 -2.52 -10.97
CA LEU A 18 -1.03 -3.43 -11.73
C LEU A 18 -2.50 -3.02 -11.71
N CYS A 19 -3.02 -2.58 -10.56
CA CYS A 19 -4.44 -2.25 -10.39
C CYS A 19 -4.71 -0.80 -9.94
N SER A 20 -3.66 0.01 -9.81
CA SER A 20 -3.73 1.41 -9.35
C SER A 20 -4.28 1.61 -7.93
N LEU A 21 -4.46 0.53 -7.16
CA LEU A 21 -4.90 0.62 -5.77
C LEU A 21 -3.89 1.41 -4.94
N VAL A 22 -4.34 2.49 -4.32
CA VAL A 22 -3.57 3.27 -3.34
C VAL A 22 -4.03 2.84 -1.95
N LYS A 23 -3.13 2.26 -1.17
CA LYS A 23 -3.40 2.01 0.25
C LYS A 23 -3.12 3.27 1.06
N VAL A 24 -4.09 3.72 1.83
CA VAL A 24 -3.94 4.88 2.73
C VAL A 24 -3.50 4.39 4.10
N SER A 25 -2.67 5.17 4.78
CA SER A 25 -2.24 4.89 6.17
C SER A 25 -3.47 4.65 7.07
N VAL A 26 -3.51 3.54 7.80
CA VAL A 26 -4.58 3.20 8.75
C VAL A 26 -3.95 3.17 10.13
N GLY A 27 -4.38 4.08 11.02
CA GLY A 27 -3.71 4.29 12.31
C GLY A 27 -2.28 4.84 12.16
N ASP A 28 -1.32 4.23 12.86
CA ASP A 28 0.11 4.60 12.80
C ASP A 28 0.91 3.79 11.75
N LEU A 29 0.26 2.93 10.96
CA LEU A 29 0.92 2.12 9.93
C LEU A 29 1.05 2.90 8.62
N VAL A 30 2.27 2.98 8.09
CA VAL A 30 2.61 3.59 6.80
C VAL A 30 2.11 2.68 5.66
N THR A 31 1.72 3.27 4.53
CA THR A 31 1.21 2.53 3.35
C THR A 31 2.11 1.39 2.87
N ILE A 32 3.43 1.55 2.96
CA ILE A 32 4.36 0.50 2.56
C ILE A 32 4.25 -0.74 3.47
N ASP A 33 4.10 -0.54 4.77
CA ASP A 33 3.85 -1.62 5.74
C ASP A 33 2.53 -2.32 5.46
N GLN A 34 1.52 -1.65 4.90
CA GLN A 34 0.26 -2.30 4.53
C GLN A 34 0.37 -3.19 3.30
N PHE A 35 1.20 -2.83 2.33
CA PHE A 35 1.48 -3.72 1.19
C PHE A 35 2.38 -4.87 1.59
N GLU A 36 3.31 -4.66 2.53
CA GLU A 36 4.13 -5.73 3.07
C GLU A 36 3.33 -6.67 3.98
N TYR A 37 2.45 -6.14 4.83
CA TYR A 37 1.71 -6.96 5.79
C TYR A 37 0.52 -7.70 5.15
N ASP A 38 -0.27 -7.00 4.34
CA ASP A 38 -1.51 -7.56 3.76
C ASP A 38 -1.41 -7.86 2.26
N GLY A 39 -0.34 -7.44 1.58
CA GLY A 39 -0.28 -7.56 0.12
C GLY A 39 -1.22 -6.58 -0.57
N CYS A 40 -1.35 -6.65 -1.90
CA CYS A 40 -2.37 -5.87 -2.62
C CYS A 40 -3.72 -6.60 -2.64
N ASP A 41 -4.81 -5.97 -2.19
CA ASP A 41 -6.15 -6.59 -2.11
C ASP A 41 -6.65 -7.18 -3.45
N ASN A 42 -6.23 -6.58 -4.56
CA ASN A 42 -6.64 -7.00 -5.91
C ASN A 42 -5.64 -7.96 -6.57
N CYS A 43 -4.38 -7.91 -6.18
CA CYS A 43 -3.27 -8.46 -6.98
C CYS A 43 -2.36 -9.41 -6.21
N ASP A 44 -2.47 -9.53 -4.89
CA ASP A 44 -1.53 -10.32 -4.09
C ASP A 44 -1.53 -11.80 -4.47
N ALA A 45 -2.67 -12.34 -4.92
CA ALA A 45 -2.75 -13.71 -5.44
C ALA A 45 -1.72 -13.98 -6.57
N TYR A 46 -1.38 -12.96 -7.36
CA TYR A 46 -0.43 -13.05 -8.48
C TYR A 46 0.94 -12.45 -8.13
N LEU A 47 0.96 -11.33 -7.42
CA LEU A 47 2.18 -10.57 -7.13
C LEU A 47 2.92 -11.08 -5.89
N GLN A 48 2.23 -11.76 -4.96
CA GLN A 48 2.80 -12.38 -3.76
C GLN A 48 3.77 -11.44 -3.02
N MET A 49 3.35 -10.20 -2.80
CA MET A 49 4.20 -9.16 -2.21
C MET A 49 4.09 -9.14 -0.68
N LYS A 50 3.13 -9.88 -0.12
CA LYS A 50 2.98 -10.10 1.32
C LYS A 50 4.24 -10.72 1.94
N GLY A 51 4.75 -10.11 3.00
CA GLY A 51 5.97 -10.46 3.71
C GLY A 51 7.25 -10.14 2.92
N ASN A 52 7.15 -9.50 1.75
CA ASN A 52 8.29 -9.25 0.87
C ASN A 52 8.37 -7.76 0.50
N ARG A 53 9.10 -7.00 1.32
CA ARG A 53 9.28 -5.56 1.14
C ARG A 53 9.91 -5.17 -0.19
N GLU A 54 10.82 -5.98 -0.73
CA GLU A 54 11.44 -5.71 -2.04
C GLU A 54 10.39 -5.80 -3.16
N MET A 55 9.57 -6.85 -3.14
CA MET A 55 8.46 -7.00 -4.09
C MET A 55 7.45 -5.85 -4.00
N VAL A 56 7.20 -5.33 -2.80
CA VAL A 56 6.37 -4.13 -2.63
C VAL A 56 6.99 -2.93 -3.35
N TYR A 57 8.30 -2.70 -3.23
CA TYR A 57 8.97 -1.61 -3.94
C TYR A 57 8.89 -1.76 -5.46
N ASP A 58 9.02 -2.98 -5.98
CA ASP A 58 8.97 -3.26 -7.42
C ASP A 58 7.55 -3.20 -7.99
N CYS A 59 6.54 -3.59 -7.22
CA CYS A 59 5.15 -3.69 -7.67
C CYS A 59 4.30 -2.46 -7.37
N THR A 60 4.84 -1.47 -6.66
CA THR A 60 4.12 -0.24 -6.28
C THR A 60 4.98 0.99 -6.53
N SER A 61 4.36 2.14 -6.81
CA SER A 61 5.05 3.42 -7.01
C SER A 61 4.61 4.45 -5.98
N SER A 62 5.58 5.19 -5.41
CA SER A 62 5.30 6.38 -4.58
C SER A 62 5.06 7.65 -5.41
N SER A 63 5.28 7.58 -6.71
CA SER A 63 5.01 8.65 -7.67
C SER A 63 3.77 8.25 -8.46
N PHE A 64 2.64 8.83 -8.09
CA PHE A 64 1.37 8.70 -8.78
C PHE A 64 0.64 10.04 -8.72
N ASP A 65 -0.11 10.35 -9.77
CA ASP A 65 -0.97 11.52 -9.86
C ASP A 65 -2.42 11.03 -9.93
N GLY A 66 -3.31 11.73 -9.22
CA GLY A 66 -4.74 11.42 -9.12
C GLY A 66 -5.59 12.39 -9.91
#